data_AF-A0AAW4YCE1-F1
#
_entry.id   AF-A0AAW4YCE1-F1
#
_cell.length_a   1.000
_cell.length_b   1.000
_cell.length_c   1.000
_cell.angle_alpha   90.00
_cell.angle_beta   90.00
_cell.angle_gamma   90.00
#
_symmetry.space_group_name_H-M   'P 1'
#
loop_
_entity.id
_entity.type
_entity.pdbx_description
1 polymer ?
#
loop_
_entity_poly.entity_id
_entity_poly.type
_entity_poly.pdbx_seq_one_letter_code
_entity_poly.pdbx_strand_id
1 'polypeptide(L)'
;YNAKVNEADNSNASTSSEIAEAKQKLAELKQTADQNVNQATSKDDIEVQIHNDLDNINDYTIPTGKKESATTDLYAYADQKKNNISADTIATQDEKQQAIKQVDQNVQTALESINNGVDNGDVDDALTQGKATIDAVQVDASVKPKANQAIEAKAEETKESIDQSDQLTAEEKTEALATIKQITDQAKQGITDAATTAEVEKAKAQGLEAFDNIQIDSTEKQKAIEELETALDQIEAGVNVDSDATTEE
;
A
#
# COMPACT_ATOMS: atom_id res chain seq x y z
N TYR A 1 41.57 -2.59 36.91
CA TYR A 1 40.47 -1.67 37.30
C TYR A 1 40.50 -0.37 36.51
N ASN A 2 41.38 0.61 36.80
CA ASN A 2 41.33 1.94 36.14
C ASN A 2 41.37 1.87 34.60
N ALA A 3 42.15 0.96 34.03
CA ALA A 3 42.19 0.73 32.59
C ALA A 3 40.80 0.35 32.02
N LYS A 4 40.05 -0.52 32.71
CA LYS A 4 38.70 -0.94 32.30
C LYS A 4 37.64 0.14 32.51
N VAL A 5 37.77 0.95 33.55
CA VAL A 5 36.91 2.13 33.73
C VAL A 5 37.13 3.12 32.58
N ASN A 6 38.39 3.36 32.20
CA ASN A 6 38.72 4.19 31.03
C ASN A 6 38.21 3.57 29.72
N GLU A 7 38.23 2.24 29.58
CA GLU A 7 37.61 1.56 28.43
C GLU A 7 36.11 1.84 28.36
N ALA A 8 35.39 1.73 29.48
CA ALA A 8 33.97 2.06 29.56
C ALA A 8 33.70 3.53 29.19
N ASP A 9 34.49 4.46 29.72
CA ASP A 9 34.36 5.90 29.46
C ASP A 9 34.56 6.30 28.00
N ASN A 10 35.37 5.53 27.27
CA ASN A 10 35.66 5.78 25.87
C ASN A 10 34.81 4.93 24.92
N SER A 11 33.81 4.20 25.42
CA SER A 11 32.90 3.42 24.59
C SER A 11 31.95 4.34 23.82
N ASN A 12 32.13 4.40 22.50
CA ASN A 12 31.21 5.13 21.60
C ASN A 12 29.98 4.31 21.20
N ALA A 13 29.97 3.00 21.49
CA ALA A 13 28.87 2.10 21.17
C ALA A 13 27.86 2.00 22.33
N SER A 14 28.28 2.32 23.56
CA SER A 14 27.46 2.27 24.75
C SER A 14 26.64 3.54 24.94
N THR A 15 25.48 3.43 25.56
CA THR A 15 24.79 4.58 26.14
C THR A 15 25.42 4.98 27.47
N SER A 16 25.12 6.19 27.93
CA SER A 16 25.53 6.64 29.27
C SER A 16 24.96 5.77 30.40
N SER A 17 23.77 5.18 30.22
CA SER A 17 23.21 4.18 31.15
C SER A 17 24.05 2.91 31.21
N GLU A 18 24.44 2.37 30.05
CA GLU A 18 25.30 1.17 29.95
C GLU A 18 26.69 1.43 30.54
N ILE A 19 27.26 2.63 30.32
CA ILE A 19 28.54 3.04 30.93
C ILE A 19 28.41 3.14 32.45
N ALA A 20 27.30 3.72 32.96
CA ALA A 20 27.07 3.83 34.40
C ALA A 20 26.94 2.46 35.07
N GLU A 21 26.20 1.54 34.47
CA GLU A 21 26.07 0.15 34.92
C GLU A 21 27.44 -0.57 34.91
N ALA A 22 28.21 -0.40 33.84
CA ALA A 22 29.56 -0.97 33.73
C ALA A 22 30.49 -0.48 34.83
N LYS A 23 30.48 0.82 35.12
CA LYS A 23 31.29 1.42 36.18
C LYS A 23 30.87 0.93 37.56
N GLN A 24 29.57 0.82 37.81
CA GLN A 24 29.06 0.24 39.04
C GLN A 24 29.57 -1.21 39.19
N LYS A 25 29.47 -2.02 38.13
CA LYS A 25 29.91 -3.41 38.19
C LYS A 25 31.41 -3.55 38.40
N LEU A 26 32.21 -2.74 37.72
CA LEU A 26 33.65 -2.70 37.92
C LEU A 26 34.01 -2.28 39.36
N ALA A 27 33.26 -1.35 39.97
CA ALA A 27 33.48 -0.94 41.36
C ALA A 27 33.17 -2.07 42.35
N GLU A 28 32.11 -2.85 42.11
CA GLU A 28 31.79 -4.06 42.89
C GLU A 28 32.89 -5.12 42.78
N LEU A 29 33.42 -5.35 41.57
CA LEU A 29 34.54 -6.28 41.34
C LEU A 29 35.79 -5.82 42.09
N LYS A 30 36.08 -4.51 42.08
CA LYS A 30 37.21 -3.96 42.84
C LYS A 30 37.01 -4.13 44.35
N GLN A 31 35.80 -3.87 44.86
CA GLN A 31 35.49 -4.06 46.28
C GLN A 31 35.67 -5.52 46.70
N THR A 32 35.24 -6.45 45.84
CA THR A 32 35.43 -7.90 46.06
C THR A 32 36.91 -8.25 46.12
N ALA A 33 37.72 -7.72 45.20
CA ALA A 33 39.16 -7.92 45.20
C ALA A 33 39.84 -7.40 46.48
N ASP A 34 39.46 -6.19 46.92
CA ASP A 34 39.97 -5.62 48.17
C ASP A 34 39.59 -6.52 49.38
N GLN A 35 38.39 -7.11 49.39
CA GLN A 35 37.95 -8.03 50.44
C GLN A 35 38.72 -9.35 50.43
N ASN A 36 38.92 -9.95 49.25
CA ASN A 36 39.67 -11.20 49.09
C ASN A 36 41.11 -11.07 49.60
N VAL A 37 41.79 -9.97 49.25
CA VAL A 37 43.16 -9.70 49.72
C VAL A 37 43.20 -9.47 51.23
N ASN A 38 42.24 -8.74 51.80
CA ASN A 38 42.19 -8.51 53.24
C ASN A 38 41.88 -9.77 54.07
N GLN A 39 41.24 -10.77 53.47
CA GLN A 39 40.91 -12.04 54.11
C GLN A 39 41.98 -13.12 53.91
N ALA A 40 42.92 -12.92 52.99
CA ALA A 40 43.97 -13.88 52.68
C ALA A 40 44.92 -14.08 53.87
N THR A 41 45.25 -15.35 54.18
CA THR A 41 46.03 -15.72 55.37
C THR A 41 47.48 -16.03 55.10
N SER A 42 47.87 -16.12 53.82
CA SER A 42 49.23 -16.40 53.38
C SER A 42 49.61 -15.59 52.14
N LYS A 43 50.92 -15.52 51.86
CA LYS A 43 51.43 -14.86 50.65
C LYS A 43 50.93 -15.55 49.37
N ASP A 44 50.91 -16.88 49.38
CA ASP A 44 50.48 -17.67 48.21
C ASP A 44 48.99 -17.46 47.95
N ASP A 45 48.16 -17.35 49.00
CA ASP A 45 46.74 -17.01 48.86
C ASP A 45 46.55 -15.62 48.24
N ILE A 46 47.34 -14.62 48.68
CA ILE A 46 47.29 -13.26 48.11
C ILE A 46 47.63 -13.30 46.62
N GLU A 47 48.67 -14.04 46.22
CA GLU A 47 49.09 -14.14 44.83
C GLU A 47 48.02 -14.79 43.94
N VAL A 48 47.37 -15.86 44.42
CA VAL A 48 46.25 -16.50 43.73
C VAL A 48 45.04 -15.57 43.60
N GLN A 49 44.65 -14.89 44.68
CA GLN A 49 43.49 -13.99 44.64
C GLN A 49 43.71 -12.80 43.71
N ILE A 50 44.91 -12.21 43.72
CA ILE A 50 45.25 -11.12 42.80
C ILE A 50 45.11 -11.56 41.35
N HIS A 51 45.61 -12.75 40.98
CA HIS A 51 45.45 -13.26 39.62
C HIS A 51 43.98 -13.42 39.24
N ASN A 52 43.20 -14.15 40.05
CA ASN A 52 41.78 -14.39 39.78
C ASN A 52 40.96 -13.09 39.70
N ASP A 53 41.19 -12.14 40.61
CA ASP A 53 40.43 -10.89 40.67
C ASP A 53 40.82 -9.93 39.54
N LEU A 54 42.09 -9.94 39.12
CA LEU A 54 42.51 -9.21 37.92
C LEU A 54 41.87 -9.79 36.67
N ASP A 55 41.83 -11.13 36.53
CA ASP A 55 41.15 -11.80 35.43
C ASP A 55 39.66 -11.43 35.40
N ASN A 56 38.95 -11.53 36.53
CA ASN A 56 37.54 -11.13 36.63
C ASN A 56 37.28 -9.67 36.18
N ILE A 57 38.18 -8.75 36.52
CA ILE A 57 38.06 -7.35 36.09
C ILE A 57 38.37 -7.20 34.60
N ASN A 58 39.40 -7.88 34.10
CA ASN A 58 39.84 -7.77 32.72
C ASN A 58 38.86 -8.45 31.74
N ASP A 59 38.23 -9.53 32.17
CA ASP A 59 37.24 -10.29 31.39
C ASP A 59 35.85 -9.65 31.41
N TYR A 60 35.63 -8.62 32.24
CA TYR A 60 34.37 -7.88 32.23
C TYR A 60 34.18 -7.13 30.90
N THR A 61 33.07 -7.43 30.23
CA THR A 61 32.66 -6.81 28.97
C THR A 61 31.75 -5.61 29.24
N ILE A 62 32.06 -4.48 28.61
CA ILE A 62 31.23 -3.27 28.66
C ILE A 62 29.97 -3.49 27.81
N PRO A 63 28.75 -3.24 28.33
CA PRO A 63 27.52 -3.40 27.56
C PRO A 63 27.42 -2.39 26.40
N THR A 64 26.96 -2.84 25.22
CA THR A 64 26.82 -2.01 23.99
C THR A 64 25.56 -2.39 23.17
N GLY A 65 24.51 -2.89 23.81
CA GLY A 65 23.41 -3.58 23.11
C GLY A 65 22.19 -2.71 22.82
N LYS A 66 22.02 -1.58 23.54
CA LYS A 66 20.77 -0.82 23.48
C LYS A 66 20.43 -0.29 22.09
N LYS A 67 21.38 0.37 21.43
CA LYS A 67 21.18 0.96 20.09
C LYS A 67 21.01 -0.10 19.00
N GLU A 68 21.73 -1.21 19.13
CA GLU A 68 21.61 -2.36 18.22
C GLU A 68 20.21 -2.95 18.29
N SER A 69 19.73 -3.26 19.50
CA SER A 69 18.38 -3.80 19.72
C SER A 69 17.30 -2.87 19.15
N ALA A 70 17.40 -1.56 19.40
CA ALA A 70 16.44 -0.59 18.87
C ALA A 70 16.47 -0.52 17.34
N THR A 71 17.65 -0.60 16.74
CA THR A 71 17.82 -0.63 15.28
C THR A 71 17.16 -1.85 14.66
N THR A 72 17.39 -3.05 15.23
CA THR A 72 16.75 -4.30 14.78
C THR A 72 15.23 -4.21 14.87
N ASP A 73 14.71 -3.73 15.99
CA ASP A 73 13.27 -3.57 16.22
C ASP A 73 12.62 -2.59 15.24
N LEU A 74 13.32 -1.49 14.91
CA LEU A 74 12.86 -0.50 13.94
C LEU A 74 12.75 -1.12 12.53
N TYR A 75 13.78 -1.83 12.09
CA TYR A 75 13.77 -2.49 10.78
C TYR A 75 12.67 -3.54 10.67
N ALA A 76 12.51 -4.40 11.69
CA ALA A 76 11.44 -5.39 11.70
C ALA A 76 10.05 -4.76 11.58
N TYR A 77 9.82 -3.63 12.27
CA TYR A 77 8.58 -2.88 12.19
C TYR A 77 8.36 -2.24 10.81
N ALA A 78 9.42 -1.65 10.23
CA ALA A 78 9.37 -1.06 8.90
C ALA A 78 9.07 -2.10 7.82
N ASP A 79 9.67 -3.29 7.90
CA ASP A 79 9.42 -4.39 6.97
C ASP A 79 7.96 -4.87 7.06
N GLN A 80 7.41 -4.99 8.28
CA GLN A 80 5.99 -5.28 8.46
C GLN A 80 5.11 -4.22 7.79
N LYS A 81 5.43 -2.93 7.97
CA LYS A 81 4.69 -1.83 7.35
C LYS A 81 4.75 -1.89 5.82
N LYS A 82 5.93 -2.15 5.25
CA LYS A 82 6.11 -2.32 3.79
C LYS A 82 5.35 -3.51 3.24
N ASN A 83 5.29 -4.61 3.98
CA ASN A 83 4.48 -5.77 3.59
C ASN A 83 2.99 -5.42 3.55
N ASN A 84 2.48 -4.68 4.54
CA ASN A 84 1.10 -4.21 4.55
C ASN A 84 0.79 -3.28 3.36
N ILE A 85 1.69 -2.34 3.04
CA ILE A 85 1.59 -1.47 1.85
C ILE A 85 1.58 -2.30 0.56
N SER A 86 2.45 -3.30 0.47
CA SER A 86 2.58 -4.14 -0.72
C SER A 86 1.33 -4.99 -0.98
N ALA A 87 0.65 -5.39 0.09
CA ALA A 87 -0.58 -6.19 0.06
C ALA A 87 -1.84 -5.40 -0.30
N ASP A 88 -1.80 -4.07 -0.38
CA ASP A 88 -2.94 -3.24 -0.80
C ASP A 88 -3.40 -3.65 -2.22
N THR A 89 -4.67 -3.99 -2.42
CA THR A 89 -5.18 -4.46 -3.72
C THR A 89 -5.82 -3.36 -4.56
N ILE A 90 -6.02 -2.18 -3.98
CA ILE A 90 -6.71 -1.03 -4.60
C ILE A 90 -5.69 -0.11 -5.26
N ALA A 91 -4.53 0.07 -4.63
CA ALA A 91 -3.46 0.91 -5.13
C ALA A 91 -2.72 0.30 -6.32
N THR A 92 -2.23 1.18 -7.19
CA THR A 92 -1.24 0.85 -8.20
C THR A 92 0.14 0.62 -7.58
N GLN A 93 1.04 -0.01 -8.33
CA GLN A 93 2.44 -0.18 -7.91
C GLN A 93 3.14 1.16 -7.67
N ASP A 94 2.81 2.20 -8.45
CA ASP A 94 3.40 3.54 -8.31
C ASP A 94 3.01 4.19 -6.96
N GLU A 95 1.73 4.13 -6.59
CA GLU A 95 1.20 4.66 -5.32
C GLU A 95 1.82 3.90 -4.12
N LYS A 96 1.94 2.57 -4.22
CA LYS A 96 2.63 1.76 -3.20
C LYS A 96 4.10 2.13 -3.04
N GLN A 97 4.81 2.31 -4.16
CA GLN A 97 6.23 2.63 -4.14
C GLN A 97 6.49 4.00 -3.52
N GLN A 98 5.59 4.96 -3.73
CA GLN A 98 5.64 6.25 -3.06
C GLN A 98 5.49 6.12 -1.55
N ALA A 99 4.54 5.31 -1.07
CA ALA A 99 4.38 5.04 0.36
C ALA A 99 5.58 4.30 0.96
N ILE A 100 6.14 3.28 0.26
CA ILE A 100 7.36 2.58 0.70
C ILE A 100 8.54 3.55 0.84
N LYS A 101 8.71 4.47 -0.11
CA LYS A 101 9.75 5.50 -0.04
C LYS A 101 9.59 6.40 1.19
N GLN A 102 8.36 6.75 1.56
CA GLN A 102 8.09 7.51 2.77
C GLN A 102 8.45 6.70 4.04
N VAL A 103 8.18 5.39 4.06
CA VAL A 103 8.64 4.51 5.15
C VAL A 103 10.18 4.54 5.25
N ASP A 104 10.89 4.40 4.13
CA ASP A 104 12.37 4.43 4.12
C ASP A 104 12.94 5.74 4.65
N GLN A 105 12.33 6.87 4.30
CA GLN A 105 12.71 8.18 4.83
C GLN A 105 12.50 8.27 6.35
N ASN A 106 11.35 7.80 6.84
CA ASN A 106 11.06 7.81 8.27
C ASN A 106 12.00 6.86 9.06
N VAL A 107 12.38 5.73 8.47
CA VAL A 107 13.40 4.83 9.03
C VAL A 107 14.74 5.54 9.16
N GLN A 108 15.20 6.25 8.13
CA GLN A 108 16.48 6.97 8.19
C GLN A 108 16.49 8.02 9.31
N THR A 109 15.42 8.83 9.44
CA THR A 109 15.29 9.81 10.52
C THR A 109 15.26 9.16 11.92
N ALA A 110 14.58 8.02 12.05
CA ALA A 110 14.54 7.30 13.32
C ALA A 110 15.91 6.68 13.68
N LEU A 111 16.65 6.15 12.70
CA LEU A 111 18.01 5.64 12.90
C LEU A 111 18.97 6.74 13.35
N GLU A 112 18.90 7.93 12.76
CA GLU A 112 19.68 9.09 13.20
C GLU A 112 19.37 9.43 14.66
N SER A 113 18.10 9.41 15.05
CA SER A 113 17.66 9.68 16.42
C SER A 113 18.15 8.61 17.40
N ILE A 114 18.04 7.32 17.06
CA ILE A 114 18.56 6.20 17.86
C ILE A 114 20.08 6.32 18.04
N ASN A 115 20.81 6.63 16.97
CA ASN A 115 22.26 6.79 17.01
C ASN A 115 22.69 7.97 17.89
N ASN A 116 21.90 9.05 17.90
CA ASN A 116 22.15 10.23 18.71
C ASN A 116 21.67 10.11 20.17
N GLY A 117 20.90 9.06 20.51
CA GLY A 117 20.44 8.83 21.88
C GLY A 117 21.61 8.71 22.85
N VAL A 118 21.55 9.48 23.95
CA VAL A 118 22.64 9.57 24.93
C VAL A 118 22.49 8.51 26.01
N ASP A 119 21.26 8.24 26.43
CA ASP A 119 20.94 7.22 27.43
C ASP A 119 19.94 6.17 26.88
N ASN A 120 19.59 5.18 27.71
CA ASN A 120 18.64 4.15 27.28
C ASN A 120 17.23 4.71 27.02
N GLY A 121 16.81 5.75 27.75
CA GLY A 121 15.52 6.40 27.59
C GLY A 121 15.42 7.16 26.27
N ASP A 122 16.46 7.93 25.92
CA ASP A 122 16.52 8.62 24.62
C ASP A 122 16.40 7.65 23.45
N VAL A 123 17.05 6.48 23.54
CA VAL A 123 16.98 5.44 22.50
C VAL A 123 15.58 4.84 22.42
N ASP A 124 14.92 4.61 23.56
CA ASP A 124 13.54 4.10 23.61
C ASP A 124 12.52 5.10 23.06
N ASP A 125 12.69 6.37 23.38
CA ASP A 125 11.86 7.46 22.87
C ASP A 125 12.03 7.62 21.35
N ALA A 126 13.28 7.59 20.87
CA ALA A 126 13.59 7.63 19.44
C ALA A 126 12.97 6.45 18.67
N LEU A 127 13.06 5.23 19.23
CA LEU A 127 12.44 4.04 18.65
C LEU A 127 10.91 4.18 18.59
N THR A 128 10.30 4.63 19.68
CA THR A 128 8.85 4.79 19.81
C THR A 128 8.33 5.84 18.82
N GLN A 129 8.98 7.00 18.75
CA GLN A 129 8.63 8.06 17.81
C GLN A 129 8.85 7.61 16.36
N GLY A 130 9.95 6.89 16.09
CA GLY A 130 10.23 6.30 14.79
C GLY A 130 9.12 5.37 14.31
N LYS A 131 8.73 4.41 15.16
CA LYS A 131 7.60 3.50 14.88
C LYS A 131 6.30 4.26 14.63
N ALA A 132 5.98 5.28 15.43
CA ALA A 132 4.79 6.10 15.22
C ALA A 132 4.78 6.81 13.85
N THR A 133 5.91 7.38 13.42
CA THR A 133 6.01 8.02 12.10
C THR A 133 5.90 7.03 10.94
N ILE A 134 6.46 5.82 11.09
CA ILE A 134 6.34 4.74 10.10
C ILE A 134 4.88 4.27 10.01
N ASP A 135 4.20 4.12 11.16
CA ASP A 135 2.79 3.69 11.19
C ASP A 135 1.85 4.68 10.52
N ALA A 136 2.13 5.98 10.66
CA ALA A 136 1.36 7.06 10.05
C ALA A 136 1.41 7.06 8.51
N VAL A 137 2.34 6.34 7.88
CA VAL A 137 2.40 6.25 6.42
C VAL A 137 1.17 5.49 5.90
N GLN A 138 0.47 6.09 4.94
CA GLN A 138 -0.69 5.49 4.27
C GLN A 138 -0.47 5.43 2.76
N VAL A 139 -1.13 4.50 2.10
CA VAL A 139 -1.17 4.44 0.64
C VAL A 139 -2.28 5.34 0.14
N ASP A 140 -1.96 6.30 -0.73
CA ASP A 140 -2.96 7.16 -1.38
C ASP A 140 -3.52 6.45 -2.63
N ALA A 141 -4.40 5.47 -2.41
CA ALA A 141 -4.99 4.65 -3.48
C ALA A 141 -6.11 5.40 -4.19
N SER A 142 -5.81 6.16 -5.24
CA SER A 142 -6.78 7.02 -5.93
C SER A 142 -6.93 6.74 -7.42
N VAL A 143 -5.93 6.15 -8.07
CA VAL A 143 -5.90 5.95 -9.53
C VAL A 143 -7.01 4.99 -10.00
N LYS A 144 -7.08 3.76 -9.46
CA LYS A 144 -8.13 2.79 -9.84
C LYS A 144 -9.55 3.27 -9.49
N PRO A 145 -9.82 3.81 -8.28
CA PRO A 145 -11.14 4.35 -7.95
C PRO A 145 -11.62 5.43 -8.92
N LYS A 146 -10.76 6.40 -9.27
CA LYS A 146 -11.12 7.46 -10.24
C LYS A 146 -11.40 6.90 -11.63
N ALA A 147 -10.62 5.92 -12.08
CA ALA A 147 -10.86 5.27 -13.37
C ALA A 147 -12.20 4.52 -13.40
N ASN A 148 -12.52 3.77 -12.35
CA ASN A 148 -13.81 3.08 -12.22
C ASN A 148 -14.98 4.07 -12.20
N GLN A 149 -14.85 5.20 -11.49
CA GLN A 149 -15.88 6.24 -11.47
C GLN A 149 -16.13 6.82 -12.87
N ALA A 150 -15.09 7.02 -13.68
CA ALA A 150 -15.24 7.50 -15.06
C ALA A 150 -15.99 6.49 -15.95
N ILE A 151 -15.68 5.19 -15.81
CA ILE A 151 -16.40 4.12 -16.51
C ILE A 151 -17.87 4.05 -16.08
N GLU A 152 -18.15 4.15 -14.78
CA GLU A 152 -19.52 4.15 -14.26
C GLU A 152 -20.33 5.35 -14.74
N ALA A 153 -19.73 6.54 -14.75
CA ALA A 153 -20.39 7.75 -15.24
C ALA A 153 -20.77 7.63 -16.73
N LYS A 154 -19.83 7.15 -17.57
CA LYS A 154 -20.10 6.95 -19.02
C LYS A 154 -21.13 5.85 -19.26
N ALA A 155 -21.09 4.78 -18.47
CA ALA A 155 -22.09 3.72 -18.55
C ALA A 155 -23.50 4.25 -18.25
N GLU A 156 -23.64 5.07 -17.21
CA GLU A 156 -24.93 5.64 -16.83
C GLU A 156 -25.47 6.63 -17.87
N GLU A 157 -24.62 7.54 -18.37
CA GLU A 157 -24.98 8.44 -19.48
C GLU A 157 -25.49 7.65 -20.70
N THR A 158 -24.82 6.56 -21.04
CA THR A 158 -25.20 5.73 -22.19
C THR A 158 -26.54 5.03 -21.95
N LYS A 159 -26.79 4.49 -20.74
CA LYS A 159 -28.08 3.86 -20.40
C LYS A 159 -29.23 4.85 -20.48
N GLU A 160 -29.06 6.05 -19.91
CA GLU A 160 -30.09 7.10 -19.97
C GLU A 160 -30.45 7.43 -21.42
N SER A 161 -29.47 7.50 -22.32
CA SER A 161 -29.71 7.69 -23.74
C SER A 161 -30.47 6.54 -24.41
N ILE A 162 -30.19 5.28 -24.03
CA ILE A 162 -30.94 4.11 -24.53
C ILE A 162 -32.39 4.14 -24.03
N ASP A 163 -32.58 4.40 -22.74
CA ASP A 163 -33.89 4.38 -22.09
C ASP A 163 -34.81 5.47 -22.65
N GLN A 164 -34.26 6.65 -22.95
CA GLN A 164 -34.98 7.78 -23.56
C GLN A 164 -35.19 7.64 -25.07
N SER A 165 -34.60 6.64 -25.73
CA SER A 165 -34.74 6.50 -27.19
C SER A 165 -36.15 6.05 -27.58
N ASP A 166 -36.86 6.90 -28.33
CA ASP A 166 -38.16 6.57 -28.93
C ASP A 166 -38.01 5.78 -30.24
N GLN A 167 -36.80 5.57 -30.75
CA GLN A 167 -36.56 4.79 -31.97
C GLN A 167 -36.48 3.28 -31.69
N LEU A 168 -36.10 2.91 -30.46
CA LEU A 168 -35.92 1.51 -30.08
C LEU A 168 -37.20 0.88 -29.56
N THR A 169 -37.36 -0.40 -29.82
CA THR A 169 -38.30 -1.32 -29.17
C THR A 169 -37.81 -1.71 -27.77
N ALA A 170 -38.65 -2.40 -26.99
CA ALA A 170 -38.25 -2.86 -25.66
C ALA A 170 -37.16 -3.94 -25.73
N GLU A 171 -37.24 -4.80 -26.75
CA GLU A 171 -36.30 -5.86 -27.05
C GLU A 171 -34.92 -5.28 -27.44
N GLU A 172 -34.88 -4.33 -28.37
CA GLU A 172 -33.62 -3.65 -28.79
C GLU A 172 -32.99 -2.87 -27.62
N LYS A 173 -33.79 -2.21 -26.77
CA LYS A 173 -33.28 -1.57 -25.54
C LYS A 173 -32.65 -2.59 -24.60
N THR A 174 -33.29 -3.74 -24.41
CA THR A 174 -32.78 -4.79 -23.52
C THR A 174 -31.42 -5.31 -24.00
N GLU A 175 -31.26 -5.51 -25.30
CA GLU A 175 -29.99 -5.94 -25.91
C GLU A 175 -28.89 -4.87 -25.78
N ALA A 176 -29.22 -3.59 -26.01
CA ALA A 176 -28.30 -2.48 -25.83
C ALA A 176 -27.84 -2.34 -24.37
N LEU A 177 -28.76 -2.45 -23.40
CA LEU A 177 -28.45 -2.43 -21.96
C LEU A 177 -27.55 -3.61 -21.55
N ALA A 178 -27.76 -4.80 -22.13
CA ALA A 178 -26.89 -5.95 -21.90
C ALA A 178 -25.46 -5.71 -22.43
N THR A 179 -25.34 -5.11 -23.61
CA THR A 179 -24.06 -4.72 -24.22
C THR A 179 -23.31 -3.69 -23.36
N ILE A 180 -24.02 -2.65 -22.88
CA ILE A 180 -23.49 -1.64 -21.95
C ILE A 180 -22.96 -2.31 -20.68
N LYS A 181 -23.71 -3.24 -20.09
CA LYS A 181 -23.28 -3.98 -18.90
C LYS A 181 -21.99 -4.77 -19.17
N GLN A 182 -21.93 -5.49 -20.30
CA GLN A 182 -20.74 -6.26 -20.67
C GLN A 182 -19.50 -5.38 -20.82
N ILE A 183 -19.62 -4.24 -21.50
CA ILE A 183 -18.52 -3.28 -21.68
C ILE A 183 -18.08 -2.73 -20.32
N THR A 184 -19.03 -2.37 -19.45
CA THR A 184 -18.75 -1.89 -18.10
C THR A 184 -17.94 -2.91 -17.31
N ASP A 185 -18.39 -4.17 -17.28
CA ASP A 185 -17.74 -5.25 -16.55
C ASP A 185 -16.33 -5.51 -17.08
N GLN A 186 -16.15 -5.53 -18.41
CA GLN A 186 -14.85 -5.71 -19.07
C GLN A 186 -13.88 -4.56 -18.75
N ALA A 187 -14.35 -3.30 -18.81
CA ALA A 187 -13.53 -2.14 -18.50
C ALA A 187 -13.08 -2.12 -17.03
N LYS A 188 -14.00 -2.40 -16.09
CA LYS A 188 -13.69 -2.49 -14.66
C LYS A 188 -12.73 -3.64 -14.34
N GLN A 189 -12.85 -4.77 -15.03
CA GLN A 189 -11.90 -5.87 -14.91
C GLN A 189 -10.50 -5.45 -15.40
N GLY A 190 -10.40 -4.80 -16.56
CA GLY A 190 -9.13 -4.27 -17.07
C GLY A 190 -8.46 -3.27 -16.13
N ILE A 191 -9.23 -2.39 -15.49
CA ILE A 191 -8.74 -1.46 -14.45
C ILE A 191 -8.25 -2.21 -13.21
N THR A 192 -8.96 -3.27 -12.81
CA THR A 192 -8.61 -4.10 -11.65
C THR A 192 -7.29 -4.83 -11.89
N ASP A 193 -7.10 -5.40 -13.08
CA ASP A 193 -5.90 -6.18 -13.45
C ASP A 193 -4.67 -5.30 -13.73
N ALA A 194 -4.88 -4.03 -14.09
CA ALA A 194 -3.79 -3.08 -14.31
C ALA A 194 -2.93 -2.91 -13.04
N ALA A 195 -1.61 -2.99 -13.20
CA ALA A 195 -0.68 -2.91 -12.09
C ALA A 195 -0.17 -1.48 -11.87
N THR A 196 0.05 -0.74 -12.95
CA THR A 196 0.64 0.61 -12.94
C THR A 196 -0.40 1.68 -13.26
N THR A 197 -0.08 2.94 -12.94
CA THR A 197 -0.93 4.09 -13.29
C THR A 197 -1.16 4.17 -14.80
N ALA A 198 -0.11 3.93 -15.60
CA ALA A 198 -0.19 3.98 -17.05
C ALA A 198 -1.12 2.89 -17.62
N GLU A 199 -1.09 1.68 -17.04
CA GLU A 199 -2.00 0.60 -17.44
C GLU A 199 -3.45 0.88 -17.06
N VAL A 200 -3.69 1.47 -15.88
CA VAL A 200 -5.05 1.88 -15.47
C VAL A 200 -5.60 2.94 -16.42
N GLU A 201 -4.81 3.96 -16.75
CA GLU A 201 -5.20 5.00 -17.71
C GLU A 201 -5.49 4.42 -19.10
N LYS A 202 -4.68 3.45 -19.55
CA LYS A 202 -4.92 2.73 -20.80
C LYS A 202 -6.22 1.93 -20.76
N ALA A 203 -6.46 1.14 -19.71
CA ALA A 203 -7.68 0.35 -19.55
C ALA A 203 -8.93 1.22 -19.51
N LYS A 204 -8.86 2.36 -18.80
CA LYS A 204 -9.91 3.38 -18.79
C LYS A 204 -10.19 3.92 -20.20
N ALA A 205 -9.14 4.32 -20.93
CA ALA A 205 -9.31 4.85 -22.29
C ALA A 205 -9.95 3.83 -23.24
N GLN A 206 -9.52 2.58 -23.17
CA GLN A 206 -10.11 1.48 -23.96
C GLN A 206 -11.57 1.22 -23.59
N GLY A 207 -11.92 1.29 -22.31
CA GLY A 207 -13.30 1.17 -21.85
C GLY A 207 -14.20 2.29 -22.37
N LEU A 208 -13.73 3.55 -22.33
CA LEU A 208 -14.46 4.70 -22.87
C LEU A 208 -14.64 4.60 -24.39
N GLU A 209 -13.59 4.21 -25.12
CA GLU A 209 -13.66 3.97 -26.56
C GLU A 209 -14.65 2.84 -26.91
N ALA A 210 -14.73 1.79 -26.09
CA ALA A 210 -15.72 0.72 -26.28
C ALA A 210 -17.17 1.23 -26.15
N PHE A 211 -17.44 2.17 -25.23
CA PHE A 211 -18.74 2.84 -25.15
C PHE A 211 -19.06 3.66 -26.40
N ASP A 212 -18.10 4.44 -26.89
CA ASP A 212 -18.29 5.29 -28.08
C ASP A 212 -18.50 4.45 -29.36
N ASN A 213 -18.06 3.19 -29.35
CA ASN A 213 -18.23 2.23 -30.45
C ASN A 213 -19.47 1.33 -30.32
N ILE A 214 -20.36 1.56 -29.35
CA ILE A 214 -21.62 0.81 -29.25
C ILE A 214 -22.45 1.06 -30.52
N GLN A 215 -22.75 -0.03 -31.24
CA GLN A 215 -23.69 -0.02 -32.35
C GLN A 215 -25.02 -0.57 -31.85
N ILE A 216 -26.09 0.20 -32.07
CA ILE A 216 -27.45 -0.19 -31.69
C ILE A 216 -28.22 -0.50 -32.97
N ASP A 217 -28.76 -1.72 -33.06
CA ASP A 217 -29.70 -2.07 -34.11
C ASP A 217 -31.07 -1.46 -33.77
N SER A 218 -31.58 -0.61 -34.67
CA SER A 218 -32.85 0.11 -34.51
C SER A 218 -33.73 -0.10 -35.75
N THR A 219 -33.86 -1.35 -36.18
CA THR A 219 -34.50 -1.68 -37.47
C THR A 219 -35.95 -2.10 -37.34
N GLU A 220 -36.43 -2.51 -36.16
CA GLU A 220 -37.78 -3.09 -36.04
C GLU A 220 -38.89 -2.06 -36.32
N LYS A 221 -38.76 -0.82 -35.83
CA LYS A 221 -39.73 0.25 -36.16
C LYS A 221 -39.65 0.67 -37.63
N GLN A 222 -38.45 0.70 -38.21
CA GLN A 222 -38.24 1.02 -39.62
C GLN A 222 -38.93 -0.03 -40.51
N LYS A 223 -38.70 -1.32 -40.25
CA LYS A 223 -39.36 -2.42 -40.98
C LYS A 223 -40.89 -2.32 -40.89
N ALA A 224 -41.42 -2.05 -39.69
CA ALA A 224 -42.87 -1.90 -39.51
C ALA A 224 -43.45 -0.73 -40.31
N ILE A 225 -42.73 0.40 -40.43
CA ILE A 225 -43.13 1.54 -41.26
C ILE A 225 -43.11 1.15 -42.75
N GLU A 226 -42.03 0.53 -43.22
CA GLU A 226 -41.89 0.08 -44.62
C GLU A 226 -42.98 -0.93 -45.01
N GLU A 227 -43.35 -1.83 -44.10
CA GLU A 227 -44.46 -2.78 -44.29
C GLU A 227 -45.82 -2.06 -44.40
N LEU A 228 -46.06 -1.03 -43.57
CA LEU A 228 -47.28 -0.22 -43.63
C LEU A 228 -47.37 0.60 -44.94
N GLU A 229 -46.26 1.19 -45.37
CA GLU A 229 -46.15 1.93 -46.64
C GLU A 229 -46.43 0.99 -47.83
N THR A 230 -45.81 -0.20 -47.83
CA THR A 230 -46.05 -1.21 -48.87
C THR A 230 -47.51 -1.66 -48.91
N ALA A 231 -48.15 -1.84 -47.75
CA ALA A 231 -49.56 -2.21 -47.68
C ALA A 231 -50.49 -1.10 -48.17
N LEU A 232 -50.16 0.17 -47.89
CA LEU A 232 -50.91 1.33 -48.37
C LEU A 232 -50.84 1.44 -49.90
N ASP A 233 -49.64 1.33 -50.48
CA ASP A 233 -49.43 1.37 -51.94
C ASP A 233 -50.25 0.29 -52.67
N GLN A 234 -50.37 -0.91 -52.09
CA GLN A 234 -51.18 -1.99 -52.65
C GLN A 234 -52.68 -1.67 -52.63
N ILE A 235 -53.17 -1.03 -51.57
CA ILE A 235 -54.58 -0.60 -51.46
C ILE A 235 -54.86 0.51 -52.49
N GLU A 236 -53.99 1.51 -52.60
CA GLU A 236 -54.15 2.60 -53.57
C GLU A 236 -54.15 2.10 -55.01
N ALA A 237 -53.25 1.17 -55.35
CA ALA A 237 -53.23 0.54 -56.67
C ALA A 237 -54.54 -0.19 -56.97
N GLY A 238 -55.09 -0.95 -56.01
CA GLY A 238 -56.35 -1.68 -56.16
C GLY A 238 -57.58 -0.78 -56.35
N VAL A 239 -57.67 0.34 -55.63
CA VAL A 239 -58.77 1.31 -55.76
C VAL A 239 -58.73 2.04 -57.11
N ASN A 240 -57.54 2.29 -57.67
CA ASN A 240 -57.41 2.94 -58.99
C ASN A 240 -57.87 2.03 -60.14
N VAL A 241 -57.73 0.70 -60.03
CA VAL A 241 -58.25 -0.24 -61.04
C VAL A 241 -59.78 -0.36 -60.99
N ASP A 242 -60.40 -0.11 -59.84
CA ASP A 242 -61.87 -0.15 -59.66
C ASP A 242 -62.56 1.16 -60.14
N SER A 243 -61.79 2.17 -60.56
CA SER A 243 -62.34 3.40 -61.16
C SER A 243 -62.87 3.20 -62.60
N ASP A 244 -62.63 2.04 -63.22
CA ASP A 244 -63.21 1.63 -64.50
C ASP A 244 -64.49 0.78 -64.34
N ALA A 245 -64.99 0.61 -63.10
CA ALA A 245 -66.24 -0.12 -62.81
C ALA A 245 -67.53 0.68 -63.08
N THR A 246 -67.50 1.66 -63.99
CA THR A 246 -68.72 2.13 -64.66
C THR A 246 -68.74 1.61 -66.09
N THR A 247 -69.20 0.38 -66.26
CA THR A 247 -69.92 0.01 -67.49
C THR A 247 -71.39 -0.22 -67.11
N GLU A 248 -72.29 0.20 -68.01
CA GLU A 248 -73.77 0.15 -68.01
C GLU A 248 -74.44 1.48 -67.60
N GLU A 249 -75.31 2.13 -68.39
CA GLU A 249 -76.11 1.75 -69.59
C GLU A 249 -76.14 2.87 -70.64
#